data_AF-A0A2D4FQ27-F1
#
_entry.id   AF-A0A2D4FQ27-F1
#
_cell.length_a   1.000
_cell.length_b   1.000
_cell.length_c   1.000
_cell.angle_alpha   90.00
_cell.angle_beta   90.00
_cell.angle_gamma   90.00
#
_symmetry.space_group_name_H-M   'P 1'
#
loop_
_entity.id
_entity.type
_entity.pdbx_description
1 polymer ?
#
loop_
_entity_poly.entity_id
_entity_poly.type
_entity_poly.pdbx_seq_one_letter_code
_entity_poly.pdbx_strand_id
1 'polypeptide(L)'
;EKAINPLLDDDDQVAFSFILDNIVTQKMKVVPDSWPFHHPVNKKFVPDYYKVIISPMDLETIRKNISKHKYQNREVFLDDVNLILGNSIKYNGPDSQYTKTAQE
;
A
#
# COMPACT_ATOMS: atom_id res chain seq x y z
N GLU A 1 -13.83 -9.13 -30.42
CA GLU A 1 -13.79 -7.65 -30.55
C GLU A 1 -12.66 -6.95 -29.78
N LYS A 2 -11.80 -7.64 -29.00
CA LYS A 2 -10.66 -7.01 -28.28
C LYS A 2 -9.39 -6.68 -29.12
N ALA A 3 -9.43 -6.83 -30.44
CA ALA A 3 -8.22 -6.74 -31.28
C ALA A 3 -8.05 -5.39 -32.01
N ILE A 4 -8.90 -4.39 -31.74
CA ILE A 4 -9.04 -3.23 -32.62
C ILE A 4 -8.24 -2.01 -32.16
N ASN A 5 -7.94 -1.85 -30.86
CA ASN A 5 -7.03 -0.81 -30.39
C ASN A 5 -6.50 -1.11 -28.98
N PRO A 6 -5.22 -1.50 -28.81
CA PRO A 6 -4.62 -1.73 -27.50
C PRO A 6 -4.64 -0.50 -26.58
N LEU A 7 -4.76 0.71 -27.15
CA LEU A 7 -4.78 1.97 -26.42
C LEU A 7 -6.13 2.31 -25.78
N LEU A 8 -7.20 1.57 -26.10
CA LEU A 8 -8.54 1.82 -25.53
C LEU A 8 -8.66 1.26 -24.09
N ASP A 9 -7.90 0.22 -23.76
CA ASP A 9 -7.87 -0.38 -22.42
C ASP A 9 -6.95 0.42 -21.46
N ASP A 10 -6.02 1.23 -22.01
CA ASP A 10 -5.11 2.06 -21.22
C ASP A 10 -5.85 3.17 -20.47
N ASP A 11 -6.94 3.72 -21.03
CA ASP A 11 -7.73 4.78 -20.38
C ASP A 11 -8.41 4.26 -19.10
N ASP A 12 -8.97 3.05 -19.11
CA ASP A 12 -9.61 2.43 -17.94
C ASP A 12 -8.58 2.11 -16.85
N GLN A 13 -7.43 1.56 -17.23
CA GLN A 13 -6.36 1.22 -16.28
C GLN A 13 -5.73 2.48 -15.66
N VAL A 14 -5.55 3.55 -16.46
CA VAL A 14 -5.07 4.85 -15.97
C VAL A 14 -6.08 5.48 -15.01
N ALA A 15 -7.38 5.47 -15.36
CA ALA A 15 -8.43 5.98 -14.48
C ALA A 15 -8.50 5.20 -13.16
N PHE A 16 -8.42 3.87 -13.22
CA PHE A 16 -8.39 3.01 -12.04
C PHE A 16 -7.17 3.32 -11.16
N SER A 17 -5.97 3.39 -11.75
CA SER A 17 -4.75 3.76 -11.03
C SER A 17 -4.84 5.16 -10.40
N PHE A 18 -5.44 6.12 -11.09
CA PHE A 18 -5.68 7.45 -10.54
C PHE A 18 -6.60 7.43 -9.31
N ILE A 19 -7.67 6.63 -9.33
CA ILE A 19 -8.56 6.47 -8.17
C ILE A 19 -7.79 5.86 -6.99
N LEU A 20 -6.99 4.81 -7.22
CA LEU A 20 -6.19 4.19 -6.17
C LEU A 20 -5.17 5.16 -5.56
N ASP A 21 -4.47 5.96 -6.38
CA ASP A 21 -3.49 6.94 -5.86
C ASP A 21 -4.17 8.02 -5.01
N ASN A 22 -5.37 8.46 -5.41
CA ASN A 22 -6.16 9.39 -4.61
C ASN A 22 -6.62 8.79 -3.29
N ILE A 23 -7.00 7.51 -3.24
CA ILE A 23 -7.31 6.83 -1.97
C ILE A 23 -6.07 6.84 -1.08
N VAL A 24 -4.89 6.49 -1.59
CA VAL A 24 -3.67 6.49 -0.78
C VAL A 24 -3.34 7.89 -0.27
N THR A 25 -3.36 8.90 -1.15
CA THR A 25 -2.90 10.25 -0.81
C THR A 25 -3.91 11.07 -0.01
N GLN A 26 -5.20 10.97 -0.34
CA GLN A 26 -6.26 11.81 0.24
C GLN A 26 -7.01 11.13 1.38
N LYS A 27 -6.87 9.81 1.57
CA LYS A 27 -7.54 9.07 2.65
C LYS A 27 -6.55 8.38 3.57
N MET A 28 -5.69 7.51 3.06
CA MET A 28 -4.81 6.70 3.91
C MET A 28 -3.70 7.53 4.56
N LYS A 29 -3.02 8.40 3.79
CA LYS A 29 -1.92 9.24 4.31
C LYS A 29 -2.39 10.37 5.23
N VAL A 30 -3.68 10.67 5.26
CA VAL A 30 -4.25 11.72 6.13
C VAL A 30 -4.77 11.17 7.45
N VAL A 31 -4.77 9.84 7.63
CA VAL A 31 -5.03 9.22 8.95
C VAL A 31 -4.05 9.80 9.96
N PRO A 32 -4.52 10.30 11.12
CA PRO A 32 -3.64 10.83 12.16
C PRO A 32 -2.54 9.85 12.54
N ASP A 33 -1.32 10.35 12.71
CA ASP A 33 -0.13 9.57 13.08
C ASP A 33 0.24 8.42 12.13
N SER A 34 -0.29 8.39 10.90
CA SER A 34 0.01 7.34 9.91
C SER A 34 1.41 7.44 9.28
N TRP A 35 2.19 8.48 9.60
CA TRP A 35 3.52 8.73 9.03
C TRP A 35 4.51 7.54 9.08
N PRO A 36 4.47 6.61 10.05
CA PRO A 36 5.35 5.43 10.05
C PRO A 36 5.09 4.47 8.87
N PHE A 37 3.90 4.52 8.28
CA PHE A 37 3.50 3.67 7.15
C PHE A 37 3.69 4.36 5.80
N HIS A 38 4.10 5.63 5.78
CA HIS A 38 4.20 6.41 4.54
C HIS A 38 5.39 5.99 3.67
N HIS A 39 6.42 5.41 4.28
CA HIS A 39 7.69 5.04 3.65
C HIS A 39 8.16 3.68 4.15
N PRO A 40 9.07 3.00 3.41
CA PRO A 40 9.67 1.76 3.90
C PRO A 40 10.34 1.96 5.25
N VAL A 41 10.16 1.00 6.17
CA VAL A 41 10.75 1.07 7.50
C VAL A 41 12.26 1.21 7.41
N ASN A 42 12.83 2.22 8.06
CA ASN A 42 14.27 2.46 7.97
C ASN A 42 15.03 1.54 8.94
N LYS A 43 15.79 0.58 8.38
CA LYS A 43 16.59 -0.38 9.15
C LYS A 43 17.63 0.25 10.09
N LYS A 44 18.01 1.51 9.89
CA LYS A 44 18.91 2.21 10.83
C LYS A 44 18.22 2.53 12.15
N PHE A 45 16.92 2.81 12.10
CA PHE A 45 16.10 3.13 13.28
C PHE A 45 15.39 1.90 13.85
N VAL A 46 15.10 0.90 13.01
CA VAL A 46 14.44 -0.36 13.42
C VAL A 46 15.27 -1.55 12.90
N PRO A 47 16.38 -1.92 13.57
CA PRO A 47 17.39 -2.83 13.02
C PRO A 47 16.94 -4.28 12.78
N ASP A 48 15.92 -4.74 13.50
CA ASP A 48 15.39 -6.10 13.47
C ASP A 48 14.13 -6.25 12.63
N TYR A 49 13.54 -5.15 12.12
CA TYR A 49 12.30 -5.17 11.34
C TYR A 49 12.33 -6.20 10.20
N TYR A 50 13.35 -6.14 9.35
CA TYR A 50 13.49 -7.03 8.19
C TYR A 50 13.97 -8.44 8.53
N LYS A 51 14.27 -8.72 9.82
CA LYS A 51 14.50 -10.09 10.31
C LYS A 51 13.18 -10.76 10.69
N VAL A 52 12.21 -9.97 11.16
CA VAL A 52 10.89 -10.44 11.61
C VAL A 52 9.87 -10.41 10.47
N ILE A 53 9.87 -9.33 9.69
CA ILE A 53 8.94 -9.09 8.57
C ILE A 53 9.59 -9.54 7.27
N ILE A 54 9.00 -10.59 6.68
CA ILE A 54 9.52 -11.25 5.46
C ILE A 54 9.09 -10.50 4.20
N SER A 55 7.86 -9.99 4.19
CA SER A 55 7.27 -9.28 3.06
C SER A 55 6.89 -7.86 3.49
N PRO A 56 7.85 -6.92 3.56
CA PRO A 56 7.57 -5.55 3.97
C PRO A 56 6.68 -4.83 2.95
N MET A 57 5.84 -3.92 3.43
CA MET A 57 4.98 -3.08 2.59
C MET A 57 4.76 -1.72 3.27
N ASP A 58 4.56 -0.69 2.46
CA ASP A 58 4.35 0.69 2.87
C ASP A 58 3.60 1.47 1.77
N LEU A 59 3.04 2.63 2.12
CA LEU A 59 2.21 3.42 1.21
C LEU A 59 3.01 4.01 0.03
N GLU A 60 4.30 4.31 0.16
CA GLU A 60 5.11 4.77 -0.97
C GLU A 60 5.34 3.62 -1.97
N THR A 61 5.61 2.41 -1.48
CA THR A 61 5.72 1.21 -2.32
C THR A 61 4.41 0.91 -3.03
N ILE A 62 3.26 1.01 -2.35
CA ILE A 62 1.94 0.90 -2.99
C ILE A 62 1.78 1.95 -4.10
N ARG A 63 2.10 3.22 -3.85
CA ARG A 63 2.02 4.27 -4.90
C ARG A 63 2.93 4.00 -6.10
N LYS A 64 4.15 3.48 -5.87
CA LYS A 64 5.06 3.05 -6.94
C LYS A 64 4.51 1.87 -7.74
N ASN A 65 3.73 0.99 -7.09
CA ASN A 65 3.04 -0.10 -7.77
C ASN A 65 1.83 0.41 -8.56
N ILE A 66 1.07 1.38 -8.03
CA ILE A 66 -0.02 2.06 -8.74
C ILE A 66 0.49 2.72 -10.03
N SER A 67 1.60 3.46 -9.96
CA SER A 67 2.17 4.16 -11.12
C SER A 67 2.73 3.22 -12.20
N LYS A 68 2.99 1.96 -11.84
CA LYS A 68 3.37 0.88 -12.77
C LYS A 68 2.16 0.04 -13.22
N HIS A 69 0.94 0.48 -12.90
CA HIS A 69 -0.31 -0.24 -13.17
C HIS A 69 -0.30 -1.70 -12.68
N LYS A 70 0.35 -1.97 -11.53
CA LYS A 70 0.40 -3.32 -10.92
C LYS A 70 -1.00 -3.85 -10.60
N TYR A 71 -1.94 -2.97 -10.24
CA TYR A 71 -3.26 -3.35 -9.74
C TYR A 71 -4.29 -3.27 -10.86
N GLN A 72 -4.71 -4.42 -11.39
CA GLN A 72 -5.79 -4.53 -12.40
C GLN A 72 -7.17 -4.69 -11.76
N ASN A 73 -7.22 -4.96 -10.46
CA ASN A 73 -8.44 -5.02 -9.66
C ASN A 73 -8.15 -4.58 -8.22
N ARG A 74 -9.22 -4.38 -7.45
CA ARG A 74 -9.11 -3.91 -6.07
C ARG A 74 -8.55 -4.96 -5.13
N GLU A 75 -8.76 -6.25 -5.41
CA GLU A 75 -8.32 -7.35 -4.55
C GLU A 75 -6.78 -7.37 -4.44
N VAL A 76 -6.07 -7.23 -5.56
CA VAL A 76 -4.59 -7.16 -5.55
C VAL A 76 -4.07 -5.90 -4.84
N PHE A 77 -4.80 -4.79 -4.91
CA PHE A 77 -4.47 -3.58 -4.15
C PHE A 77 -4.68 -3.81 -2.64
N LEU A 78 -5.83 -4.40 -2.27
CA LEU A 78 -6.16 -4.71 -0.88
C LEU A 78 -5.20 -5.72 -0.26
N ASP A 79 -4.63 -6.64 -1.03
CA ASP A 79 -3.60 -7.55 -0.53
C ASP A 79 -2.37 -6.80 0.01
N ASP A 80 -1.87 -5.80 -0.73
CA ASP A 80 -0.74 -4.98 -0.27
C ASP A 80 -1.15 -4.06 0.90
N VAL A 81 -2.37 -3.53 0.91
CA VAL A 81 -2.90 -2.71 2.03
C VAL A 81 -3.01 -3.55 3.30
N ASN A 82 -3.62 -4.73 3.22
CA ASN A 82 -3.78 -5.65 4.34
C ASN A 82 -2.42 -6.18 4.83
N LEU A 83 -1.43 -6.28 3.95
CA LEU A 83 -0.07 -6.64 4.32
C LEU A 83 0.58 -5.58 5.24
N ILE A 84 0.28 -4.29 5.07
CA ILE A 84 0.74 -3.24 6.02
C ILE A 84 0.20 -3.52 7.42
N LEU A 85 -1.12 -3.76 7.54
CA LEU A 85 -1.76 -4.09 8.81
C LEU A 85 -1.22 -5.39 9.40
N GLY A 86 -1.12 -6.46 8.60
CA GLY A 86 -0.61 -7.76 9.03
C GLY A 86 0.84 -7.69 9.52
N ASN A 87 1.69 -6.91 8.83
CA ASN A 87 3.06 -6.66 9.28
C ASN A 87 3.09 -5.85 10.58
N SER A 88 2.20 -4.87 10.73
CA SER A 88 2.09 -4.09 11.97
C SER A 88 1.67 -4.98 13.14
N ILE A 89 0.64 -5.83 12.98
CA ILE A 89 0.22 -6.79 14.01
C ILE A 89 1.37 -7.73 14.39
N LYS A 90 2.06 -8.28 13.39
CA LYS A 90 3.16 -9.22 13.62
C LYS A 90 4.35 -8.59 14.35
N TYR A 91 4.72 -7.36 14.00
CA TYR A 91 5.89 -6.69 14.54
C TYR A 91 5.61 -5.95 15.84
N ASN A 92 4.50 -5.20 15.88
CA ASN A 92 4.17 -4.31 17.00
C ASN A 92 3.21 -4.94 18.01
N GLY A 93 2.49 -6.01 17.64
CA GLY A 93 1.45 -6.64 18.45
C GLY A 93 0.06 -6.04 18.22
N PRO A 94 -1.02 -6.83 18.40
CA PRO A 94 -2.39 -6.42 18.03
C PRO A 94 -2.90 -5.18 18.77
N ASP A 95 -2.46 -4.95 20.01
CA ASP A 95 -2.91 -3.84 20.84
C ASP A 95 -2.06 -2.56 20.70
N SER A 96 -1.02 -2.61 19.88
CA SER A 96 -0.10 -1.49 19.69
C SER A 96 -0.78 -0.29 19.04
N GLN A 97 -0.35 0.91 19.42
CA GLN A 97 -0.83 2.14 18.79
C GLN A 97 -0.55 2.15 17.27
N TYR A 98 0.59 1.60 16.84
CA TYR A 98 0.90 1.46 15.42
C TYR A 98 -0.10 0.56 14.70
N THR A 99 -0.52 -0.53 15.35
CA THR A 99 -1.50 -1.45 14.76
C THR A 99 -2.89 -0.81 14.69
N LYS A 100 -3.30 -0.06 15.72
CA LYS A 100 -4.54 0.71 15.71
C LYS A 100 -4.54 1.75 14.59
N THR A 101 -3.46 2.49 14.43
CA THR A 101 -3.31 3.45 13.31
C THR A 101 -3.32 2.77 11.94
N ALA A 102 -2.78 1.55 11.80
CA ALA A 102 -2.81 0.81 10.54
C ALA A 102 -4.19 0.20 10.21
N GLN A 103 -5.07 0.08 11.21
CA GLN A 103 -6.40 -0.51 11.08
C GLN A 103 -7.47 0.53 10.66
N GLU A 104 -7.23 1.80 10.97
CA GLU A 104 -8.08 2.96 10.61
C GLU A 104 -7.95 3.33 9.14
#